data_AF-A0A7X9JLC6-F1
#
_entry.id   AF-A0A7X9JLC6-F1
#
_cell.length_a   1.000
_cell.length_b   1.000
_cell.length_c   1.000
_cell.angle_alpha   90.00
_cell.angle_beta   90.00
_cell.angle_gamma   90.00
#
_symmetry.space_group_name_H-M   'P 1'
#
loop_
_entity.id
_entity.type
_entity.pdbx_description
1 polymer ?
#
loop_
_entity_poly.entity_id
_entity_poly.type
_entity_poly.pdbx_seq_one_letter_code
_entity_poly.pdbx_strand_id
1 'polypeptide(L)'
;MRKIVLVFFFFFACHFGISAQNNALISYVQIKNNWINVFDNNGKKISNMPQSDNEVAGIDGTFFVVIKNSWIITYDINCERISQMPLSNNIVKCVAGETFTTEKNGWLIIYDKYCKEKSRRPI
;
A
#
# COMPACT_ATOMS: atom_id res chain seq x y z
N MET A 1 -50.12 17.06 -16.33
CA MET A 1 -49.45 16.68 -15.06
C MET A 1 -48.59 15.41 -15.22
N ARG A 2 -47.69 15.35 -16.21
CA ARG A 2 -46.81 14.18 -16.47
C ARG A 2 -45.33 14.51 -16.69
N LYS A 3 -44.98 15.80 -16.78
CA LYS A 3 -43.59 16.26 -17.01
C LYS A 3 -42.85 16.72 -15.75
N ILE A 4 -43.54 16.85 -14.60
CA ILE A 4 -42.96 17.38 -13.34
C ILE A 4 -42.37 16.27 -12.46
N VAL A 5 -42.89 15.04 -12.54
CA VAL A 5 -42.40 13.90 -11.73
C VAL A 5 -41.02 13.43 -12.18
N LEU A 6 -40.65 13.66 -13.45
CA LEU A 6 -39.38 13.18 -14.01
C LEU A 6 -38.17 14.05 -13.62
N VAL A 7 -38.39 15.29 -13.18
CA VAL A 7 -37.31 16.20 -12.75
C VAL A 7 -36.89 15.93 -11.30
N PHE A 8 -37.82 15.46 -10.46
CA PHE A 8 -37.51 15.10 -9.07
C PHE A 8 -36.70 13.80 -8.92
N PHE A 9 -36.77 12.90 -9.91
CA PHE A 9 -35.98 11.66 -9.90
C PHE A 9 -34.49 11.87 -10.24
N PHE A 10 -34.15 13.00 -10.89
CA PHE A 10 -32.76 13.31 -11.24
C PHE A 10 -31.99 14.02 -10.13
N PHE A 11 -32.66 14.68 -9.18
CA PHE A 11 -31.98 15.35 -8.07
C PHE A 11 -31.63 14.42 -6.90
N PHE A 12 -32.33 13.29 -6.73
CA PHE A 12 -32.08 12.35 -5.64
C PHE A 12 -30.86 11.44 -5.89
N ALA A 13 -30.49 11.21 -7.15
CA ALA A 13 -29.32 10.40 -7.50
C ALA A 13 -27.98 11.16 -7.33
N CYS A 14 -28.01 12.49 -7.26
CA CYS A 14 -26.77 13.28 -7.16
C CYS A 14 -26.27 13.44 -5.71
N HIS A 15 -27.13 13.24 -4.70
CA HIS A 15 -26.73 13.39 -3.28
C HIS A 15 -26.11 12.14 -2.65
N PHE A 16 -26.16 10.97 -3.30
CA PHE A 16 -25.51 9.74 -2.81
C PHE A 16 -24.21 9.38 -3.54
N GLY A 17 -23.80 10.16 -4.53
CA GLY A 17 -22.71 9.81 -5.44
C GLY A 17 -21.37 10.48 -5.17
N ILE A 18 -21.25 11.35 -4.17
CA ILE A 18 -19.95 11.80 -3.68
C ILE A 18 -19.73 11.09 -2.35
N SER A 19 -19.54 9.77 -2.39
CA SER A 19 -18.58 9.23 -1.44
C SER A 19 -17.26 9.90 -1.84
N ALA A 20 -16.80 10.84 -1.03
CA ALA A 20 -15.41 11.24 -1.11
C ALA A 20 -14.62 9.94 -1.05
N GLN A 21 -14.02 9.53 -2.16
CA GLN A 21 -12.92 8.58 -2.12
C GLN A 21 -11.81 9.31 -1.37
N ASN A 22 -11.92 9.30 -0.04
CA ASN A 22 -10.78 9.52 0.82
C ASN A 22 -9.85 8.38 0.42
N ASN A 23 -8.87 8.69 -0.44
CA ASN A 23 -7.77 7.79 -0.74
C ASN A 23 -7.05 7.58 0.59
N ALA A 24 -7.51 6.60 1.37
CA ALA A 24 -6.97 6.31 2.69
C ALA A 24 -5.51 5.95 2.49
N LEU A 25 -4.63 6.80 3.02
CA LEU A 25 -3.19 6.55 3.00
C LEU A 25 -2.83 5.74 4.23
N ILE A 26 -1.92 4.78 4.08
CA ILE A 26 -1.33 4.06 5.20
C ILE A 26 -0.55 5.08 6.04
N SER A 27 -0.89 5.16 7.32
CA SER A 27 -0.15 5.96 8.30
C SER A 27 0.75 5.08 9.15
N TYR A 28 0.25 3.92 9.57
CA TYR A 28 1.07 2.92 10.26
C TYR A 28 0.54 1.50 10.05
N VAL A 29 1.45 0.55 10.21
CA VAL A 29 1.15 -0.88 10.22
C VAL A 29 1.50 -1.44 11.60
N GLN A 30 0.56 -2.15 12.20
CA GLN A 30 0.72 -2.75 13.53
C GLN A 30 0.67 -4.27 13.45
N ILE A 31 1.66 -4.90 14.07
CA ILE A 31 1.67 -6.34 14.31
C ILE A 31 1.05 -6.60 15.69
N LYS A 32 -0.08 -7.32 15.73
CA LYS A 32 -0.76 -7.67 16.98
C LYS A 32 -1.53 -8.97 16.82
N ASN A 33 -1.40 -9.89 17.79
CA ASN A 33 -2.12 -11.16 17.84
C ASN A 33 -1.97 -12.01 16.56
N ASN A 34 -0.77 -12.06 15.98
CA ASN A 34 -0.49 -12.77 14.71
C ASN A 34 -1.20 -12.17 13.48
N TRP A 35 -1.55 -10.88 13.53
CA TRP A 35 -2.11 -10.12 12.41
C TRP A 35 -1.26 -8.89 12.11
N ILE A 36 -1.09 -8.62 10.82
CA ILE A 36 -0.64 -7.34 10.30
C ILE A 36 -1.90 -6.49 10.07
N ASN A 37 -1.99 -5.36 10.75
CA ASN A 37 -3.14 -4.44 10.70
C ASN A 37 -2.69 -3.12 10.08
N VAL A 38 -3.39 -2.67 9.04
CA VAL A 38 -3.09 -1.44 8.30
C VAL A 38 -4.05 -0.35 8.75
N PHE A 39 -3.53 0.83 9.09
CA PHE A 39 -4.32 1.94 9.58
C PHE A 39 -4.11 3.20 8.74
N ASP A 40 -5.17 3.99 8.63
CA ASP A 40 -5.13 5.30 7.99
C ASP A 40 -4.58 6.39 8.93
N ASN A 41 -4.44 7.61 8.42
CA ASN A 41 -3.98 8.78 9.16
C ASN A 41 -4.94 9.28 10.24
N ASN A 42 -6.16 8.76 10.32
CA ASN A 42 -7.11 9.02 11.41
C ASN A 42 -7.07 7.90 12.47
N GLY A 43 -6.19 6.91 12.33
CA GLY A 43 -6.14 5.73 13.20
C GLY A 43 -7.26 4.73 12.95
N LYS A 44 -8.00 4.86 11.84
CA LYS A 44 -9.01 3.88 11.44
C LYS A 44 -8.31 2.71 10.75
N LYS A 45 -8.67 1.49 11.15
CA LYS A 45 -8.20 0.28 10.48
C LYS A 45 -8.75 0.21 9.05
N ILE A 46 -7.87 0.12 8.06
CA ILE A 46 -8.19 -0.05 6.64
C ILE A 46 -8.38 -1.54 6.34
N SER A 47 -7.36 -2.34 6.65
CA SER A 47 -7.30 -3.76 6.28
C SER A 47 -6.43 -4.56 7.26
N ASN A 48 -6.35 -5.87 7.03
CA ASN A 48 -5.45 -6.75 7.77
C ASN A 48 -5.18 -8.05 7.01
N MET A 49 -4.06 -8.69 7.35
CA MET A 49 -3.73 -10.04 6.89
C MET A 49 -3.03 -10.84 7.99
N PRO A 50 -3.06 -12.19 7.93
CA PRO A 50 -2.28 -13.02 8.84
C PRO A 50 -0.80 -12.65 8.78
N GLN A 51 -0.16 -12.54 9.94
CA GLN A 51 1.27 -12.26 10.01
C GLN A 51 2.06 -13.45 9.50
N SER A 52 1.89 -14.66 10.07
CA SER A 52 2.72 -15.82 9.69
C SER A 52 4.21 -15.44 9.71
N ASP A 53 4.99 -15.79 8.68
CA ASP A 53 6.40 -15.41 8.54
C ASP A 53 6.61 -14.07 7.80
N ASN A 54 5.58 -13.22 7.71
CA ASN A 54 5.70 -11.91 7.08
C ASN A 54 6.38 -10.92 8.04
N GLU A 55 7.54 -10.40 7.63
CA GLU A 55 8.24 -9.32 8.31
C GLU A 55 8.00 -7.99 7.57
N VAL A 56 7.38 -7.00 8.21
CA VAL A 56 7.15 -5.68 7.60
C VAL A 56 8.45 -4.88 7.60
N ALA A 57 9.02 -4.64 6.41
CA ALA A 57 10.27 -3.91 6.24
C ALA A 57 10.10 -2.38 6.18
N GLY A 58 8.90 -1.90 5.86
CA GLY A 58 8.59 -0.48 5.82
C GLY A 58 7.26 -0.19 5.14
N ILE A 59 6.81 1.06 5.26
CA ILE A 59 5.52 1.53 4.75
C ILE A 59 5.71 2.80 3.93
N ASP A 60 4.86 3.00 2.94
CA ASP A 60 4.61 4.24 2.23
C ASP A 60 3.10 4.53 2.28
N GLY A 61 2.66 5.70 1.82
CA GLY A 61 1.25 6.08 1.86
C GLY A 61 0.31 5.15 1.08
N THR A 62 0.79 4.51 0.00
CA THR A 62 -0.08 3.66 -0.85
C THR A 62 0.27 2.18 -0.84
N PHE A 63 1.39 1.79 -0.24
CA PHE A 63 1.83 0.39 -0.19
C PHE A 63 2.76 0.15 1.00
N PHE A 64 2.98 -1.12 1.34
CA PHE A 64 3.99 -1.51 2.31
C PHE A 64 4.82 -2.69 1.79
N VAL A 65 6.02 -2.85 2.33
CA VAL A 65 6.96 -3.88 1.91
C VAL A 65 7.09 -4.93 3.00
N VAL A 66 7.04 -6.19 2.60
CA VAL A 66 7.18 -7.36 3.46
C VAL A 66 8.31 -8.25 2.96
N ILE A 67 9.07 -8.83 3.88
CA ILE A 67 10.02 -9.90 3.62
C ILE A 67 9.39 -11.22 4.03
N LYS A 68 9.39 -12.20 3.13
CA LYS A 68 8.91 -13.57 3.41
C LYS A 68 9.64 -14.59 2.55
N ASN A 69 10.19 -15.64 3.16
CA ASN A 69 10.76 -16.81 2.46
C ASN A 69 11.68 -16.46 1.27
N SER A 70 12.61 -15.53 1.46
CA SER A 70 13.53 -15.02 0.41
C SER A 70 12.88 -14.17 -0.68
N TRP A 71 11.73 -13.56 -0.41
CA TRP A 71 11.07 -12.60 -1.29
C TRP A 71 10.91 -11.24 -0.60
N ILE A 72 11.06 -10.19 -1.40
CA ILE A 72 10.54 -8.85 -1.11
C ILE A 72 9.18 -8.78 -1.79
N ILE A 73 8.13 -8.51 -1.02
CA ILE A 73 6.74 -8.48 -1.49
C ILE A 73 6.17 -7.10 -1.21
N THR A 74 5.51 -6.50 -2.20
CA THR A 74 4.79 -5.24 -2.03
C THR A 74 3.29 -5.52 -1.90
N TYR A 75 2.66 -4.90 -0.93
CA TYR A 75 1.23 -4.99 -0.66
C TYR A 75 0.58 -3.62 -0.72
N ASP A 76 -0.64 -3.54 -1.22
CA ASP A 76 -1.42 -2.31 -1.22
C ASP A 76 -2.05 -2.03 0.15
N ILE A 77 -2.82 -0.95 0.25
CA ILE A 77 -3.53 -0.56 1.47
C ILE A 77 -4.56 -1.62 1.96
N ASN A 78 -5.00 -2.53 1.09
CA ASN A 78 -5.98 -3.57 1.35
C ASN A 78 -5.33 -4.91 1.75
N CYS A 79 -4.00 -4.96 1.89
CA CYS A 79 -3.22 -6.18 2.04
C CYS A 79 -3.30 -7.11 0.81
N GLU A 80 -3.60 -6.58 -0.37
CA GLU A 80 -3.50 -7.31 -1.63
C GLU A 80 -2.08 -7.21 -2.17
N ARG A 81 -1.51 -8.34 -2.58
CA ARG A 81 -0.15 -8.38 -3.14
C ARG A 81 -0.14 -7.64 -4.47
N ILE A 82 0.69 -6.59 -4.56
CA ILE A 82 0.94 -5.83 -5.79
C ILE A 82 1.97 -6.57 -6.65
N SER A 83 3.15 -6.85 -6.09
CA SER A 83 4.27 -7.49 -6.79
C SER A 83 5.20 -8.20 -5.81
N GLN A 84 6.19 -8.91 -6.34
CA GLN A 84 7.26 -9.49 -5.55
C GLN A 84 8.55 -9.62 -6.38
N MET A 85 9.70 -9.58 -5.70
CA MET A 85 11.00 -9.87 -6.30
C MET A 85 11.89 -10.69 -5.35
N PRO A 86 12.86 -11.45 -5.87
CA PRO A 86 13.77 -12.21 -5.03
C PRO A 86 14.54 -11.31 -4.07
N LEU A 87 14.61 -11.68 -2.80
CA LEU A 87 15.43 -11.01 -1.79
C LEU A 87 16.91 -11.04 -2.22
N SER A 88 17.43 -12.23 -2.55
CA SER A 88 18.87 -12.39 -2.90
C SER A 88 19.76 -11.68 -1.85
N ASN A 89 20.61 -10.75 -2.28
CA ASN A 89 21.46 -9.91 -1.41
C ASN A 89 20.87 -8.51 -1.15
N ASN A 90 19.60 -8.28 -1.46
CA ASN A 90 18.97 -6.98 -1.22
C ASN A 90 18.65 -6.84 0.28
N ILE A 91 18.97 -5.67 0.83
CA ILE A 91 18.53 -5.25 2.17
C ILE A 91 17.64 -4.03 1.99
N VAL A 92 16.36 -4.11 2.39
CA VAL A 92 15.45 -2.94 2.32
C VAL A 92 15.92 -1.90 3.33
N LYS A 93 16.20 -0.68 2.86
CA LYS A 93 16.70 0.42 3.69
C LYS A 93 15.62 1.44 4.03
N CYS A 94 14.69 1.64 3.11
CA CYS A 94 13.64 2.65 3.23
C CYS A 94 12.46 2.29 2.32
N VAL A 95 11.26 2.65 2.74
CA VAL A 95 10.03 2.61 1.95
C VAL A 95 9.42 4.00 2.15
N ALA A 96 9.36 4.80 1.07
CA ALA A 96 8.85 6.17 1.10
C ALA A 96 8.77 6.75 -0.32
N GLY A 97 7.88 7.72 -0.51
CA GLY A 97 7.77 8.51 -1.74
C GLY A 97 7.38 7.68 -2.95
N GLU A 98 6.41 6.76 -2.79
CA GLU A 98 5.97 5.81 -3.84
C GLU A 98 7.08 4.83 -4.30
N THR A 99 8.15 4.68 -3.52
CA THR A 99 9.29 3.80 -3.83
C THR A 99 9.80 3.06 -2.61
N PHE A 100 10.60 2.03 -2.83
CA PHE A 100 11.45 1.45 -1.79
C PHE A 100 12.90 1.38 -2.25
N THR A 101 13.82 1.64 -1.34
CA THR A 101 15.25 1.60 -1.59
C THR A 101 15.85 0.33 -0.97
N THR A 102 16.68 -0.35 -1.74
CA THR A 102 17.48 -1.47 -1.26
C THR A 102 18.97 -1.16 -1.36
N GLU A 103 19.75 -1.78 -0.49
CA GLU A 103 21.19 -1.92 -0.62
C GLU A 103 21.50 -3.31 -1.19
N LYS A 104 22.29 -3.38 -2.26
CA LYS A 104 22.69 -4.64 -2.89
C LYS A 104 24.10 -4.52 -3.47
N ASN A 105 25.03 -5.33 -2.97
CA ASN A 105 26.41 -5.43 -3.48
C ASN A 105 27.11 -4.05 -3.67
N GLY A 106 26.97 -3.13 -2.70
CA GLY A 106 27.58 -1.80 -2.75
C GLY A 106 26.80 -0.76 -3.55
N TRP A 107 25.55 -1.05 -3.94
CA TRP A 107 24.67 -0.12 -4.64
C TRP A 107 23.43 0.17 -3.81
N LEU A 108 22.95 1.42 -3.87
CA LEU A 108 21.58 1.76 -3.52
C LEU A 108 20.74 1.69 -4.79
N ILE A 109 19.67 0.92 -4.75
CA ILE A 109 18.74 0.71 -5.87
C ILE A 109 17.35 1.10 -5.43
N ILE A 110 16.72 2.00 -6.19
CA ILE A 110 15.35 2.48 -5.95
C ILE A 110 14.41 1.70 -6.85
N TYR A 111 13.38 1.12 -6.26
CA TYR A 111 12.32 0.38 -6.94
C TYR A 111 10.96 1.07 -6.72
N ASP A 112 10.08 1.01 -7.69
CA ASP A 112 8.66 1.32 -7.47
C ASP A 112 7.92 0.15 -6.79
N LYS A 113 6.66 0.35 -6.41
CA LYS A 113 5.82 -0.69 -5.80
C LYS A 113 5.56 -1.91 -6.68
N TYR A 114 5.88 -1.88 -7.96
CA TYR A 114 5.80 -3.02 -8.86
C TYR A 114 7.11 -3.82 -8.91
N CYS A 115 8.07 -3.48 -8.05
CA CYS A 115 9.44 -4.02 -8.03
C CYS A 115 10.22 -3.70 -9.32
N LYS A 116 9.87 -2.63 -10.03
CA LYS A 116 10.64 -2.17 -11.18
C LYS A 116 11.68 -1.16 -10.72
N GLU A 117 12.93 -1.40 -11.12
CA GLU A 117 14.01 -0.47 -10.83
C GLU A 117 13.77 0.88 -11.53
N LYS A 118 13.94 1.95 -10.76
CA LYS A 118 13.80 3.34 -11.21
C LYS A 118 15.16 4.01 -11.36
N SER A 119 16.09 3.72 -10.46
CA SER A 119 17.46 4.24 -10.49
C SER A 119 18.37 3.44 -9.58
N ARG A 120 19.68 3.62 -9.76
CA ARG A 120 20.71 3.08 -8.86
C ARG A 120 21.92 4.01 -8.77
N ARG A 121 22.63 3.97 -7.65
CA ARG A 121 23.91 4.66 -7.45
C ARG A 121 24.84 3.84 -6.55
N PRO A 122 26.17 4.00 -6.63
CA PRO A 122 27.08 3.39 -5.66
C PRO A 122 26.86 3.99 -4.26
N ILE A 123 27.18 3.21 -3.23
CA ILE A 123 27.25 3.63 -1.83
C ILE A 123 28.54 4.41 -1.57
#